data_AF-A0A7Y5CVM7-F1
#
_entry.id   AF-A0A7Y5CVM7-F1
#
_cell.length_a   1.000
_cell.length_b   1.000
_cell.length_c   1.000
_cell.angle_alpha   90.00
_cell.angle_beta   90.00
_cell.angle_gamma   90.00
#
_symmetry.space_group_name_H-M   'P 1'
#
loop_
_entity.id
_entity.type
_entity.pdbx_description
1 polymer ?
#
loop_
_entity_poly.entity_id
_entity_poly.type
_entity_poly.pdbx_seq_one_letter_code
_entity_poly.pdbx_strand_id
1 'polypeptide(L)'
;MNTNGVRKKLPWLKPIFLLLGATFYVYFSLHAVDKILHYFKINIFADWYAKDLSTLINGVAGLPEAITAILGIEITTLAIVVQLAANKYSSKIFDLFLKNRVNVIVMFIFILTAACTLLVTNTLRESEPLPGFTITVTLFLIVTSLIIIIPHFNYVFYFLKPENFLTFVREDITKKIKKVADGEKPFIKADIEEVKEGINFMGDVAINSVVFGDRAVSLLCVSNLQQFAVEYINYKKNLPEGWFKLTGTEGLDPDFSSFANFVMSRIAEQKILIETKVFKVYELLFDNSRRNLRDVASGVLFNSEMIATSAIKSGDSGSLKIILQYFNTYIRIGIRERDPRAVFTTLEHYRLVAEALLDYNPKRVEEVSFYFKYYGQEAEKNNVFFILETVSYDLCILNERAYEKNVPNIRELLDIFLTLDQPITDKKTPVAESKEVSLIGVRIAQARLAAFYLRNNENDLAKLIYEDMKVEPVSRIEKIKNVIFTTTNEEFWEITPRGINFYYMSDSRKEALKTFFSWFEE
;
A
#
# COMPACT_ATOMS: atom_id res chain seq x y z
N MET A 1 -32.07 10.30 21.79
CA MET A 1 -31.49 10.99 22.96
C MET A 1 -31.10 9.94 23.99
N ASN A 2 -29.82 9.64 24.13
CA ASN A 2 -29.33 8.83 25.24
C ASN A 2 -27.99 9.44 25.68
N THR A 3 -28.07 10.30 26.69
CA THR A 3 -26.98 11.06 27.28
C THR A 3 -26.21 10.17 28.25
N ASN A 4 -25.40 9.25 27.74
CA ASN A 4 -24.34 8.66 28.52
C ASN A 4 -23.10 9.52 28.35
N GLY A 5 -22.90 10.40 29.32
CA GLY A 5 -21.73 11.26 29.44
C GLY A 5 -20.46 10.44 29.41
N VAL A 6 -19.82 10.42 28.24
CA VAL A 6 -18.41 10.11 28.11
C VAL A 6 -17.70 11.16 28.98
N ARG A 7 -17.31 10.77 30.21
CA ARG A 7 -16.23 11.45 30.92
C ARG A 7 -15.02 11.37 30.00
N LYS A 8 -14.88 12.35 29.10
CA LYS A 8 -13.63 12.60 28.39
C LYS A 8 -12.60 12.84 29.49
N LYS A 9 -11.85 11.80 29.87
CA LYS A 9 -10.62 11.98 30.64
C LYS A 9 -9.84 12.99 29.82
N LEU A 10 -9.66 14.21 30.33
CA LEU A 10 -8.86 15.20 29.60
C LEU A 10 -7.51 14.54 29.35
N PRO A 11 -7.13 14.29 28.07
CA PRO A 11 -5.96 13.48 27.75
C PRO A 11 -4.67 14.08 28.29
N TRP A 12 -4.70 15.39 28.60
CA TRP A 12 -3.60 16.20 29.12
C TRP A 12 -3.39 16.11 30.63
N LEU A 13 -4.37 15.66 31.42
CA LEU A 13 -4.21 15.62 32.89
C LEU A 13 -3.13 14.61 33.30
N LYS A 14 -3.12 13.42 32.69
CA LYS A 14 -2.13 12.38 32.98
C LYS A 14 -0.68 12.84 32.73
N PRO A 15 -0.31 13.38 31.55
CA PRO A 15 1.05 13.85 31.31
C PRO A 15 1.43 15.03 32.20
N ILE A 16 0.49 15.94 32.52
CA ILE A 16 0.75 17.05 33.44
C ILE A 16 1.04 16.55 34.86
N PHE A 17 0.23 15.63 35.40
CA PHE A 17 0.49 15.04 36.72
C PHE A 17 1.78 14.23 36.74
N LEU A 18 2.12 13.54 35.64
CA LEU A 18 3.36 12.80 35.52
C LEU A 18 4.56 13.74 35.48
N LEU A 19 4.48 14.86 34.74
CA LEU A 19 5.48 15.92 34.72
C LEU A 19 5.68 16.54 36.11
N LEU A 20 4.61 17.03 36.74
CA LEU A 20 4.68 17.63 38.07
C LEU A 20 5.21 16.64 39.11
N GLY A 21 4.68 15.41 39.10
CA GLY A 21 5.13 14.34 39.98
C GLY A 21 6.62 14.03 39.80
N ALA A 22 7.08 13.92 38.56
CA ALA A 22 8.50 13.70 38.26
C ALA A 22 9.37 14.88 38.68
N THR A 23 8.96 16.13 38.42
CA THR A 23 9.69 17.34 38.82
C THR A 23 9.84 17.41 40.33
N PHE A 24 8.75 17.26 41.09
CA PHE A 24 8.82 17.27 42.56
C PHE A 24 9.63 16.09 43.08
N TYR A 25 9.47 14.89 42.52
CA TYR A 25 10.23 13.72 42.92
C TYR A 25 11.74 13.91 42.71
N VAL A 26 12.15 14.37 41.53
CA VAL A 26 13.56 14.66 41.21
C VAL A 26 14.08 15.77 42.12
N TYR A 27 13.35 16.88 42.26
CA TYR A 27 13.77 17.98 43.12
C TYR A 27 13.93 17.58 44.60
N PHE A 28 12.91 16.94 45.20
CA PHE A 28 12.97 16.55 46.61
C PHE A 28 13.99 15.44 46.87
N SER A 29 14.20 14.51 45.92
CA SER A 29 15.24 13.49 46.05
C SER A 29 16.63 14.10 46.03
N LEU A 30 16.92 15.03 45.11
CA LEU A 30 18.19 15.76 45.06
C LEU A 30 18.43 16.56 46.35
N HIS A 31 17.42 17.27 46.82
CA HIS A 31 17.53 18.06 48.05
C HIS A 31 17.66 17.19 49.32
N ALA A 32 17.03 16.01 49.36
CA ALA A 32 17.22 15.05 50.44
C ALA A 32 18.66 14.52 50.48
N VAL A 33 19.25 14.24 49.31
CA VAL A 33 20.66 13.85 49.20
C VAL A 33 21.58 14.95 49.70
N ASP A 34 21.32 16.22 49.36
CA ASP A 34 22.09 17.35 49.91
C ASP A 34 21.99 17.43 51.44
N LYS A 35 20.81 17.25 52.03
CA LYS A 35 20.66 17.23 53.50
C LYS A 35 21.43 16.09 54.15
N ILE A 36 21.45 14.91 53.51
CA ILE A 36 22.22 13.74 53.98
C ILE A 36 23.73 14.01 53.86
N LEU A 37 24.20 14.50 52.72
CA LEU A 37 25.61 14.85 52.50
C LEU A 37 26.09 15.90 53.50
N HIS A 38 25.25 16.91 53.77
CA HIS A 38 25.52 17.93 54.78
C HIS A 38 25.56 17.34 56.20
N TYR A 39 24.64 16.43 56.56
CA TYR A 39 24.65 15.72 57.84
C TYR A 39 25.95 14.94 58.05
N PHE A 40 26.47 14.28 57.01
CA PHE A 40 27.75 13.56 57.05
C PHE A 40 28.98 14.46 56.84
N LYS A 41 28.81 15.78 56.65
CA LYS A 41 29.88 16.74 56.31
C LYS A 41 30.70 16.35 55.06
N ILE A 42 30.08 15.66 54.12
CA ILE A 42 30.72 15.22 52.87
C ILE A 42 30.44 16.27 51.80
N ASN A 43 31.44 17.08 51.48
CA ASN A 43 31.36 18.12 50.45
C ASN A 43 32.10 17.69 49.19
N ILE A 44 31.49 16.82 48.37
CA ILE A 44 32.12 16.25 47.16
C ILE A 44 32.46 17.33 46.12
N PHE A 45 31.69 18.41 46.05
CA PHE A 45 31.77 19.43 44.99
C PHE A 45 32.13 20.84 45.49
N ALA A 46 32.58 21.00 46.75
CA ALA A 46 32.85 22.32 47.31
C ALA A 46 33.95 23.11 46.56
N ASP A 47 34.88 22.43 45.91
CA ASP A 47 35.98 23.07 45.17
C ASP A 47 35.59 23.52 43.75
N TRP A 48 34.44 23.09 43.24
CA TRP A 48 33.98 23.42 41.88
C TRP A 48 33.17 24.73 41.82
N TYR A 49 32.74 25.24 42.96
CA TYR A 49 31.86 26.40 43.06
C TYR A 49 32.57 27.64 43.62
N ALA A 50 32.16 28.81 43.13
CA ALA A 50 32.62 30.07 43.68
C ALA A 50 32.26 30.16 45.17
N LYS A 51 33.22 30.57 46.01
CA LYS A 51 33.04 30.73 47.46
C LYS A 51 32.10 31.90 47.81
N ASP A 52 31.89 32.81 46.88
CA ASP A 52 30.97 33.93 47.01
C ASP A 52 29.58 33.56 46.46
N LEU A 53 28.59 33.58 47.37
CA LEU A 53 27.21 33.21 47.09
C LEU A 53 26.57 34.16 46.07
N SER A 54 26.95 35.44 46.05
CA SER A 54 26.37 36.41 45.12
C SER A 54 26.76 36.09 43.67
N THR A 55 28.03 35.72 43.44
CA THR A 55 28.53 35.27 42.13
C THR A 55 27.80 34.01 41.65
N LEU A 56 27.53 33.06 42.55
CA LEU A 56 26.86 31.81 42.22
C LEU A 56 25.35 31.99 41.93
N ILE A 57 24.65 32.82 42.72
CA ILE A 57 23.25 33.18 42.46
C ILE A 57 23.14 33.87 41.10
N ASN A 58 24.02 34.82 40.79
CA ASN A 58 24.02 35.50 39.50
C ASN A 58 24.28 34.54 38.32
N GLY A 59 25.14 33.54 38.50
CA GLY A 59 25.42 32.53 37.46
C GLY A 59 24.25 31.56 37.21
N VAL A 60 23.51 31.17 38.25
CA VAL A 60 22.40 30.21 38.14
C VAL A 60 21.07 30.89 37.80
N ALA A 61 20.86 32.13 38.21
CA ALA A 61 19.59 32.83 38.06
C ALA A 61 19.14 33.02 36.60
N GLY A 62 20.07 33.18 35.65
CA GLY A 62 19.75 33.32 34.22
C GLY A 62 19.52 32.00 33.47
N LEU A 63 19.88 30.86 34.05
CA LEU A 63 19.81 29.56 33.38
C LEU A 63 18.38 29.07 33.10
N PRO A 64 17.38 29.25 34.00
CA PRO A 64 16.01 28.90 33.68
C PRO A 64 15.48 29.61 32.43
N GLU A 65 15.77 30.90 32.28
CA GLU A 65 15.34 31.70 31.13
C GLU A 65 16.05 31.24 29.85
N ALA A 66 17.34 30.95 29.91
CA ALA A 66 18.09 30.44 28.76
C ALA A 66 17.52 29.11 28.23
N ILE A 67 17.18 28.17 29.12
CA ILE A 67 16.65 26.86 28.73
C ILE A 67 15.25 26.98 28.16
N THR A 68 14.39 27.80 28.78
CA THR A 68 13.04 28.01 28.26
C THR A 68 13.05 28.73 26.92
N ALA A 69 13.97 29.68 26.71
CA ALA A 69 14.17 30.34 25.43
C ALA A 69 14.63 29.35 24.34
N ILE A 70 15.60 28.49 24.67
CA ILE A 70 16.11 27.47 23.73
C ILE A 70 15.03 26.43 23.39
N LEU A 71 14.27 25.97 24.38
CA LEU A 71 13.09 25.12 24.15
C LEU A 71 12.08 25.82 23.25
N GLY A 72 11.86 27.13 23.43
CA GLY A 72 10.99 27.93 22.58
C GLY A 72 11.47 27.97 21.11
N ILE A 73 12.77 28.14 20.90
CA ILE A 73 13.39 28.10 19.56
C ILE A 73 13.25 26.72 18.92
N GLU A 74 13.51 25.66 19.70
CA GLU A 74 13.38 24.28 19.27
C GLU A 74 11.94 23.98 18.86
N ILE A 75 10.95 24.23 19.72
CA ILE A 75 9.53 24.01 19.42
C ILE A 75 9.11 24.78 18.18
N THR A 76 9.53 26.04 18.04
CA THR A 76 9.18 26.87 16.87
C THR A 76 9.76 26.29 15.59
N THR A 77 11.04 25.90 15.62
CA THR A 77 11.71 25.30 14.46
C THR A 77 11.04 23.98 14.07
N LEU A 78 10.77 23.11 15.05
CA LEU A 78 10.10 21.83 14.83
C LEU A 78 8.67 22.03 14.31
N ALA A 79 7.92 22.99 14.86
CA ALA A 79 6.59 23.34 14.39
C ALA A 79 6.61 23.76 12.90
N ILE A 80 7.57 24.60 12.49
CA ILE A 80 7.71 25.01 11.09
C ILE A 80 7.98 23.80 10.19
N VAL A 81 8.96 22.96 10.54
CA VAL A 81 9.36 21.82 9.70
C VAL A 81 8.23 20.78 9.62
N VAL A 82 7.56 20.49 10.74
CA VAL A 82 6.41 19.58 10.79
C VAL A 82 5.24 20.15 9.99
N GLN A 83 4.98 21.47 10.07
CA GLN A 83 3.91 22.11 9.30
C GLN A 83 4.17 22.05 7.79
N LEU A 84 5.42 22.25 7.35
CA LEU A 84 5.80 22.10 5.95
C LEU A 84 5.54 20.68 5.44
N ALA A 85 5.93 19.66 6.22
CA ALA A 85 5.65 18.27 5.89
C ALA A 85 4.15 17.97 5.90
N ALA A 86 3.41 18.49 6.88
CA ALA A 86 1.98 18.31 7.02
C ALA A 86 1.18 18.92 5.85
N ASN A 87 1.57 20.11 5.40
CA ASN A 87 0.99 20.76 4.22
C ASN A 87 1.30 20.01 2.93
N LYS A 88 2.49 19.41 2.82
CA LYS A 88 2.89 18.66 1.62
C LYS A 88 2.27 17.26 1.55
N TYR A 89 2.14 16.56 2.67
CA TYR A 89 1.81 15.13 2.68
C TYR A 89 0.50 14.80 3.39
N SER A 90 0.33 15.20 4.66
CA SER A 90 -0.92 14.99 5.42
C SER A 90 -0.87 15.72 6.77
N SER A 91 -1.97 16.34 7.18
CA SER A 91 -2.10 17.01 8.49
C SER A 91 -1.83 16.08 9.68
N LYS A 92 -2.04 14.77 9.52
CA LYS A 92 -1.79 13.73 10.53
C LYS A 92 -0.31 13.56 10.89
N ILE A 93 0.63 14.10 10.11
CA ILE A 93 2.08 14.06 10.46
C ILE A 93 2.33 14.75 11.80
N PHE A 94 1.57 15.80 12.12
CA PHE A 94 1.65 16.47 13.42
C PHE A 94 1.31 15.52 14.58
N ASP A 95 0.24 14.74 14.43
CA ASP A 95 -0.15 13.75 15.45
C ASP A 95 0.89 12.64 15.60
N LEU A 96 1.50 12.20 14.49
CA LEU A 96 2.59 11.23 14.51
C LEU A 96 3.84 11.77 15.22
N PHE A 97 4.16 13.04 15.01
CA PHE A 97 5.26 13.71 15.70
C PHE A 97 5.05 13.69 17.22
N LEU A 98 3.83 13.97 17.70
CA LEU A 98 3.49 13.96 19.12
C LEU A 98 3.38 12.56 19.72
N LYS A 99 3.03 11.53 18.93
CA LYS A 99 3.01 10.13 19.37
C LYS A 99 4.40 9.50 19.47
N ASN A 100 5.40 10.10 18.82
CA ASN A 100 6.75 9.56 18.77
C ASN A 100 7.45 9.63 20.15
N ARG A 101 7.92 8.49 20.64
CA ARG A 101 8.51 8.38 21.99
C ARG A 101 9.75 9.25 22.16
N VAL A 102 10.61 9.35 21.15
CA VAL A 102 11.84 10.14 21.22
C VAL A 102 11.50 11.62 21.38
N ASN A 103 10.57 12.14 20.59
CA ASN A 103 10.12 13.53 20.67
C ASN A 103 9.52 13.85 22.05
N VAL A 104 8.67 12.95 22.56
CA VAL A 104 8.05 13.12 23.89
C VAL A 104 9.10 13.12 25.00
N ILE A 105 10.09 12.22 24.94
CA ILE A 105 11.18 12.14 25.93
C ILE A 105 12.03 13.41 25.91
N VAL A 106 12.42 13.90 24.72
CA VAL A 106 13.22 15.13 24.61
C VAL A 106 12.44 16.32 25.18
N MET A 107 11.19 16.55 24.74
CA MET A 107 10.36 17.62 25.29
C MET A 107 10.18 17.50 26.81
N PHE A 108 10.01 16.27 27.33
CA PHE A 108 9.90 16.00 28.76
C PHE A 108 11.17 16.39 29.52
N ILE A 109 12.35 16.04 29.01
CA ILE A 109 13.66 16.38 29.62
C ILE A 109 13.83 17.90 29.69
N PHE A 110 13.50 18.62 28.63
CA PHE A 110 13.61 20.09 28.61
C PHE A 110 12.68 20.76 29.62
N ILE A 111 11.41 20.36 29.67
CA ILE A 111 10.44 20.91 30.61
C ILE A 111 10.84 20.56 32.06
N LEU A 112 11.28 19.33 32.30
CA LEU A 112 11.79 18.89 33.59
C LEU A 112 12.99 19.73 34.03
N THR A 113 13.97 19.91 33.13
CA THR A 113 15.19 20.68 33.41
C THR A 113 14.86 22.14 33.71
N ALA A 114 13.99 22.78 32.92
CA ALA A 114 13.56 24.15 33.17
C ALA A 114 12.86 24.30 34.53
N ALA A 115 11.94 23.39 34.87
CA ALA A 115 11.21 23.42 36.13
C ALA A 115 12.13 23.14 37.34
N CYS A 116 13.04 22.17 37.24
CA CYS A 116 14.03 21.89 38.27
C CYS A 116 14.95 23.11 38.48
N THR A 117 15.43 23.74 37.41
CA THR A 117 16.30 24.94 37.53
C THR A 117 15.59 26.08 38.23
N LEU A 118 14.30 26.33 37.93
CA LEU A 118 13.49 27.33 38.64
C LEU A 118 13.38 27.04 40.14
N LEU A 119 13.10 25.78 40.51
CA LEU A 119 12.98 25.39 41.92
C LEU A 119 14.31 25.52 42.65
N VAL A 120 15.42 25.14 42.02
CA VAL A 120 16.76 25.25 42.61
C VAL A 120 17.16 26.71 42.82
N THR A 121 16.92 27.59 41.85
CA THR A 121 17.18 29.03 42.01
C THR A 121 16.42 29.63 43.19
N ASN A 122 15.17 29.21 43.42
CA ASN A 122 14.35 29.69 44.54
C ASN A 122 14.83 29.19 45.93
N THR A 123 15.74 28.21 45.97
CA THR A 123 16.21 27.58 47.22
C THR A 123 17.53 28.15 47.73
N LEU A 124 18.24 28.90 46.88
CA LEU A 124 19.48 29.58 47.26
C LEU A 124 19.16 30.74 48.21
N ARG A 125 19.49 30.59 49.49
CA ARG A 125 19.33 31.61 50.55
C ARG A 125 20.62 31.75 51.33
N GLU A 126 20.95 32.97 51.75
CA GLU A 126 22.17 33.25 52.55
C GLU A 126 22.22 32.52 53.89
N SER A 127 21.06 32.10 54.42
CA SER A 127 20.92 31.49 55.74
C SER A 127 21.09 29.97 55.77
N GLU A 128 21.18 29.29 54.61
CA GLU A 128 21.23 27.83 54.52
C GLU A 128 22.52 27.34 53.83
N PRO A 129 23.01 26.12 54.15
CA PRO A 129 24.17 25.56 53.49
C PRO A 129 23.92 25.35 52.00
N LEU A 130 24.93 25.62 51.18
CA LEU A 130 24.84 25.55 49.72
C LEU A 130 24.50 24.11 49.27
N PRO A 131 23.41 23.88 48.50
CA PRO A 131 23.04 22.57 47.99
C PRO A 131 23.88 22.19 46.76
N GLY A 132 25.17 21.94 46.97
CA GLY A 132 26.14 21.73 45.89
C GLY A 132 25.79 20.55 44.99
N PHE A 133 25.24 19.45 45.51
CA PHE A 133 24.89 18.28 44.69
C PHE A 133 23.72 18.60 43.75
N THR A 134 22.66 19.23 44.27
CA THR A 134 21.50 19.64 43.46
C THR A 134 21.89 20.62 42.35
N ILE A 135 22.79 21.57 42.62
CA ILE A 135 23.29 22.50 41.62
C ILE A 135 24.09 21.77 40.55
N THR A 136 24.99 20.84 40.92
CA THR A 136 25.77 20.04 39.96
C THR A 136 24.87 19.24 39.03
N VAL A 137 23.89 18.52 39.60
CA VAL A 137 22.96 17.70 38.80
C VAL A 137 22.12 18.58 37.89
N THR A 138 21.69 19.74 38.36
CA THR A 138 20.93 20.68 37.55
C THR A 138 21.80 21.20 36.40
N LEU A 139 23.01 21.70 36.65
CA LEU A 139 23.95 22.11 35.60
C LEU A 139 24.22 20.99 34.59
N PHE A 140 24.34 19.74 35.04
CA PHE A 140 24.49 18.59 34.17
C PHE A 140 23.26 18.36 33.27
N LEU A 141 22.05 18.48 33.81
CA LEU A 141 20.81 18.40 33.03
C LEU A 141 20.72 19.52 31.99
N ILE A 142 21.20 20.72 32.31
CA ILE A 142 21.26 21.86 31.37
C ILE A 142 22.20 21.54 30.22
N VAL A 143 23.44 21.15 30.52
CA VAL A 143 24.44 20.79 29.51
C VAL A 143 23.94 19.64 28.64
N THR A 144 23.32 18.63 29.24
CA THR A 144 22.71 17.51 28.53
C THR A 144 21.60 17.98 27.59
N SER A 145 20.71 18.86 28.05
CA SER A 145 19.63 19.42 27.24
C SER A 145 20.19 20.19 26.03
N LEU A 146 21.23 21.01 26.22
CA LEU A 146 21.89 21.73 25.13
C LEU A 146 22.52 20.79 24.09
N ILE A 147 23.18 19.72 24.54
CA ILE A 147 23.83 18.75 23.65
C ILE A 147 22.79 17.94 22.85
N ILE A 148 21.63 17.63 23.43
CA ILE A 148 20.57 16.82 22.80
C ILE A 148 19.93 17.51 21.58
N ILE A 149 19.97 18.85 21.49
CA ILE A 149 19.33 19.63 20.41
C ILE A 149 19.80 19.18 19.02
N ILE A 150 21.11 19.06 18.81
CA ILE A 150 21.68 18.73 17.49
C ILE A 150 21.24 17.31 17.05
N PRO A 151 21.43 16.25 17.88
CA PRO A 151 20.89 14.92 17.59
C PRO A 151 19.38 14.93 17.37
N HIS A 152 18.63 15.73 18.14
CA HIS A 152 17.18 15.78 18.03
C HIS A 152 16.71 16.41 16.72
N PHE A 153 17.31 17.51 16.27
CA PHE A 153 17.01 18.06 14.95
C PHE A 153 17.30 17.06 13.84
N ASN A 154 18.47 16.40 13.88
CA ASN A 154 18.80 15.38 12.90
C ASN A 154 17.78 14.22 12.92
N TYR A 155 17.38 13.78 14.10
CA TYR A 155 16.33 12.78 14.28
C TYR A 155 15.00 13.23 13.67
N VAL A 156 14.55 14.46 13.92
CA VAL A 156 13.27 14.94 13.38
C VAL A 156 13.33 15.09 11.86
N PHE A 157 14.43 15.61 11.30
CA PHE A 157 14.61 15.66 9.85
C PHE A 157 14.62 14.26 9.23
N TYR A 158 15.25 13.30 9.90
CA TYR A 158 15.21 11.90 9.49
C TYR A 158 13.77 11.36 9.54
N PHE A 159 13.06 11.55 10.66
CA PHE A 159 11.69 11.07 10.85
C PHE A 159 10.70 11.64 9.81
N LEU A 160 10.86 12.92 9.44
CA LEU A 160 9.98 13.59 8.48
C LEU A 160 10.22 13.19 7.01
N LYS A 161 11.27 12.39 6.72
CA LYS A 161 11.40 11.77 5.40
C LYS A 161 10.26 10.78 5.16
N PRO A 162 9.62 10.79 3.98
CA PRO A 162 8.51 9.90 3.63
C PRO A 162 8.75 8.42 3.95
N GLU A 163 9.93 7.91 3.61
CA GLU A 163 10.36 6.54 3.89
C GLU A 163 10.19 6.16 5.36
N ASN A 164 10.58 7.06 6.26
CA ASN A 164 10.65 6.76 7.69
C ASN A 164 9.29 6.83 8.36
N PHE A 165 8.50 7.89 8.12
CA PHE A 165 7.18 7.97 8.75
C PHE A 165 6.18 6.96 8.16
N LEU A 166 6.28 6.61 6.87
CA LEU A 166 5.43 5.58 6.27
C LEU A 166 5.75 4.21 6.83
N THR A 167 7.04 3.85 6.91
CA THR A 167 7.49 2.60 7.52
C THR A 167 7.09 2.56 9.00
N PHE A 168 7.23 3.66 9.72
CA PHE A 168 6.80 3.77 11.12
C PHE A 168 5.31 3.44 11.29
N VAL A 169 4.43 4.02 10.46
CA VAL A 169 2.99 3.76 10.53
C VAL A 169 2.68 2.31 10.13
N ARG A 170 3.28 1.80 9.05
CA ARG A 170 3.12 0.40 8.61
C ARG A 170 3.51 -0.58 9.71
N GLU A 171 4.66 -0.38 10.33
CA GLU A 171 5.14 -1.22 11.42
C GLU A 171 4.25 -1.13 12.66
N ASP A 172 3.74 0.05 13.00
CA ASP A 172 2.85 0.23 14.15
C ASP A 172 1.54 -0.56 13.98
N ILE A 173 0.87 -0.42 12.83
CA ILE A 173 -0.38 -1.17 12.56
C ILE A 173 -0.12 -2.68 12.44
N THR A 174 0.99 -3.10 11.84
CA THR A 174 1.35 -4.52 11.71
C THR A 174 1.66 -5.14 13.07
N LYS A 175 2.46 -4.46 13.91
CA LYS A 175 2.79 -4.93 15.26
C LYS A 175 1.52 -5.08 16.11
N LYS A 176 0.52 -4.21 15.95
CA LYS A 176 -0.77 -4.33 16.64
C LYS A 176 -1.53 -5.59 16.22
N ILE A 177 -1.64 -5.82 14.91
CA ILE A 177 -2.30 -7.02 14.36
C ILE A 177 -1.59 -8.28 14.84
N LYS A 178 -0.25 -8.30 14.78
CA LYS A 178 0.56 -9.41 15.26
C LYS A 178 0.31 -9.70 16.74
N LYS A 179 0.30 -8.69 17.60
CA LYS A 179 0.04 -8.87 19.04
C LYS A 179 -1.35 -9.44 19.34
N VAL A 180 -2.35 -9.08 18.54
CA VAL A 180 -3.70 -9.63 18.66
C VAL A 180 -3.75 -11.06 18.13
N ALA A 181 -3.08 -11.35 17.01
CA ALA A 181 -2.98 -12.68 16.42
C ALA A 181 -2.21 -13.68 17.31
N ASP A 182 -1.14 -13.23 17.96
CA ASP A 182 -0.31 -14.04 18.86
C ASP A 182 -0.94 -14.20 20.26
N GLY A 183 -2.06 -13.51 20.53
CA GLY A 183 -2.75 -13.56 21.82
C GLY A 183 -2.07 -12.77 22.95
N GLU A 184 -1.01 -12.00 22.66
CA GLU A 184 -0.32 -11.14 23.64
C GLU A 184 -1.22 -10.02 24.19
N LYS A 185 -2.20 -9.59 23.40
CA LYS A 185 -3.13 -8.51 23.75
C LYS A 185 -4.58 -8.93 23.43
N PRO A 186 -5.54 -8.71 24.34
CA PRO A 186 -6.95 -8.93 24.04
C PRO A 186 -7.41 -7.94 22.96
N PHE A 187 -8.17 -8.45 21.99
CA PHE A 187 -8.78 -7.63 20.95
C PHE A 187 -9.74 -6.59 21.54
N ILE A 188 -9.55 -5.33 21.14
CA ILE A 188 -10.51 -4.26 21.38
C ILE A 188 -10.93 -3.64 20.05
N LYS A 189 -12.19 -3.19 19.94
CA LYS A 189 -12.71 -2.58 18.68
C LYS A 189 -11.87 -1.41 18.18
N ALA A 190 -11.26 -0.65 19.09
CA ALA A 190 -10.37 0.46 18.75
C ALA A 190 -9.14 0.02 17.92
N ASP A 191 -8.69 -1.24 18.03
CA ASP A 191 -7.55 -1.74 17.26
C ASP A 191 -7.84 -1.73 15.76
N ILE A 192 -9.07 -2.05 15.33
CA ILE A 192 -9.46 -2.00 13.91
C ILE A 192 -9.52 -0.56 13.42
N GLU A 193 -10.06 0.37 14.21
CA GLU A 193 -10.12 1.78 13.85
C GLU A 193 -8.71 2.35 13.65
N GLU A 194 -7.78 2.04 14.56
CA GLU A 194 -6.38 2.48 14.42
C GLU A 194 -5.69 1.90 13.18
N VAL A 195 -5.98 0.65 12.82
CA VAL A 195 -5.49 0.04 11.57
C VAL A 195 -6.08 0.76 10.35
N LYS A 196 -7.40 1.01 10.34
CA LYS A 196 -8.06 1.76 9.25
C LYS A 196 -7.50 3.18 9.13
N GLU A 197 -7.21 3.85 10.24
CA GLU A 197 -6.60 5.18 10.26
C GLU A 197 -5.17 5.17 9.67
N GLY A 198 -4.38 4.14 9.96
CA GLY A 198 -3.04 3.96 9.37
C GLY A 198 -3.09 3.75 7.86
N ILE A 199 -4.05 2.95 7.38
CA ILE A 199 -4.30 2.77 5.93
C ILE A 199 -4.72 4.10 5.28
N ASN A 200 -5.67 4.81 5.90
CA ASN A 200 -6.12 6.13 5.43
C ASN A 200 -4.94 7.11 5.37
N PHE A 201 -4.08 7.14 6.39
CA PHE A 201 -2.91 8.01 6.39
C PHE A 201 -1.97 7.72 5.21
N MET A 202 -1.64 6.45 4.95
CA MET A 202 -0.81 6.08 3.79
C MET A 202 -1.51 6.45 2.46
N GLY A 203 -2.83 6.28 2.38
CA GLY A 203 -3.63 6.68 1.23
C GLY A 203 -3.66 8.20 1.00
N ASP A 204 -3.86 8.99 2.05
CA ASP A 204 -3.85 10.45 2.03
C ASP A 204 -2.51 10.96 1.48
N VAL A 205 -1.40 10.42 2.01
CA VAL A 205 -0.05 10.77 1.57
C VAL A 205 0.17 10.38 0.11
N ALA A 206 -0.33 9.21 -0.32
CA ALA A 206 -0.21 8.76 -1.70
C ALA A 206 -0.96 9.67 -2.67
N ILE A 207 -2.20 10.04 -2.36
CA ILE A 207 -3.02 10.90 -3.21
C ILE A 207 -2.45 12.31 -3.29
N ASN A 208 -2.04 12.89 -2.16
CA ASN A 208 -1.38 14.19 -2.16
C ASN A 208 -0.08 14.15 -2.97
N SER A 209 0.69 13.07 -2.86
CA SER A 209 1.92 12.90 -3.65
C SER A 209 1.63 12.81 -5.15
N VAL A 210 0.53 12.17 -5.56
CA VAL A 210 0.06 12.17 -6.96
C VAL A 210 -0.28 13.59 -7.42
N VAL A 211 -1.00 14.37 -6.60
CA VAL A 211 -1.36 15.76 -6.89
C VAL A 211 -0.11 16.65 -7.04
N PHE A 212 0.91 16.44 -6.20
CA PHE A 212 2.18 17.17 -6.26
C PHE A 212 3.17 16.63 -7.32
N GLY A 213 2.82 15.57 -8.06
CA GLY A 213 3.71 14.97 -9.07
C GLY A 213 4.87 14.15 -8.49
N ASP A 214 4.87 13.85 -7.20
CA ASP A 214 5.91 13.08 -6.52
C ASP A 214 5.67 11.57 -6.70
N ARG A 215 6.15 11.04 -7.84
CA ARG A 215 6.01 9.62 -8.18
C ARG A 215 6.69 8.69 -7.17
N ALA A 216 7.81 9.11 -6.59
CA ALA A 216 8.62 8.27 -5.70
C ALA A 216 7.88 8.02 -4.38
N VAL A 217 7.35 9.08 -3.76
CA VAL A 217 6.57 8.95 -2.53
C VAL A 217 5.26 8.21 -2.77
N SER A 218 4.60 8.44 -3.91
CA SER A 218 3.37 7.72 -4.28
C SER A 218 3.62 6.21 -4.38
N LEU A 219 4.66 5.78 -5.10
CA LEU A 219 5.04 4.37 -5.24
C LEU A 219 5.46 3.74 -3.90
N LEU A 220 6.14 4.51 -3.05
CA LEU A 220 6.51 4.09 -1.70
C LEU A 220 5.28 3.82 -0.83
N CYS A 221 4.24 4.66 -0.89
CA CYS A 221 2.98 4.40 -0.19
C CYS A 221 2.30 3.13 -0.70
N VAL A 222 2.22 2.96 -2.03
CA VAL A 222 1.63 1.75 -2.65
C VAL A 222 2.36 0.50 -2.16
N SER A 223 3.71 0.54 -2.14
CA SER A 223 4.54 -0.58 -1.68
C SER A 223 4.38 -0.87 -0.18
N ASN A 224 4.27 0.15 0.67
CA ASN A 224 4.03 -0.05 2.10
C ASN A 224 2.65 -0.65 2.38
N LEU A 225 1.62 -0.23 1.64
CA LEU A 225 0.28 -0.83 1.70
C LEU A 225 0.30 -2.29 1.23
N GLN A 226 1.09 -2.62 0.22
CA GLN A 226 1.26 -3.98 -0.27
C GLN A 226 1.90 -4.88 0.79
N GLN A 227 3.02 -4.44 1.37
CA GLN A 227 3.72 -5.18 2.43
C GLN A 227 2.79 -5.42 3.62
N PHE A 228 2.05 -4.39 4.04
CA PHE A 228 1.03 -4.51 5.07
C PHE A 228 -0.05 -5.53 4.72
N ALA A 229 -0.62 -5.48 3.52
CA ALA A 229 -1.68 -6.40 3.09
C ALA A 229 -1.19 -7.85 3.04
N VAL A 230 0.03 -8.09 2.56
CA VAL A 230 0.67 -9.41 2.55
C VAL A 230 0.88 -9.94 3.97
N GLU A 231 1.43 -9.12 4.87
CA GLU A 231 1.59 -9.47 6.28
C GLU A 231 0.24 -9.75 6.95
N TYR A 232 -0.79 -8.94 6.67
CA TYR A 232 -2.14 -9.12 7.18
C TYR A 232 -2.75 -10.47 6.78
N ILE A 233 -2.68 -10.84 5.49
CA ILE A 233 -3.19 -12.13 4.98
C ILE A 233 -2.57 -13.30 5.74
N ASN A 234 -1.29 -13.21 6.10
CA ASN A 234 -0.59 -14.27 6.84
C ASN A 234 -1.06 -14.37 8.30
N TYR A 235 -1.33 -13.25 8.97
CA TYR A 235 -1.83 -13.24 10.35
C TYR A 235 -3.33 -13.50 10.48
N LYS A 236 -4.09 -13.30 9.39
CA LYS A 236 -5.55 -13.34 9.38
C LYS A 236 -6.16 -14.62 9.96
N LYS A 237 -5.53 -15.78 9.73
CA LYS A 237 -6.00 -17.08 10.24
C LYS A 237 -6.02 -17.17 11.76
N ASN A 238 -5.17 -16.39 12.44
CA ASN A 238 -5.00 -16.42 13.89
C ASN A 238 -5.78 -15.30 14.60
N LEU A 239 -6.48 -14.44 13.85
CA LEU A 239 -7.23 -13.33 14.44
C LEU A 239 -8.58 -13.81 15.03
N PRO A 240 -9.03 -13.20 16.14
CA PRO A 240 -10.29 -13.57 16.78
C PRO A 240 -11.49 -13.20 15.91
N GLU A 241 -12.62 -13.90 16.04
CA GLU A 241 -13.82 -13.64 15.24
C GLU A 241 -14.34 -12.19 15.37
N GLY A 242 -14.13 -11.58 16.54
CA GLY A 242 -14.48 -10.17 16.77
C GLY A 242 -13.78 -9.21 15.83
N TRP A 243 -12.60 -9.57 15.29
CA TRP A 243 -11.82 -8.77 14.36
C TRP A 243 -12.57 -8.51 13.04
N PHE A 244 -13.39 -9.47 12.62
CA PHE A 244 -14.07 -9.43 11.32
C PHE A 244 -15.48 -8.86 11.38
N LYS A 245 -15.96 -8.52 12.59
CA LYS A 245 -17.29 -7.93 12.78
C LYS A 245 -17.23 -6.42 12.51
N LEU A 246 -18.26 -5.91 11.83
CA LEU A 246 -18.42 -4.47 11.62
C LEU A 246 -18.49 -3.76 12.98
N THR A 247 -17.77 -2.64 13.07
CA THR A 247 -17.63 -1.87 14.31
C THR A 247 -18.79 -0.91 14.52
N GLY A 248 -19.51 -0.57 13.46
CA GLY A 248 -20.59 0.42 13.42
C GLY A 248 -20.11 1.80 12.96
N THR A 249 -18.81 2.00 12.75
CA THR A 249 -18.23 3.25 12.22
C THR A 249 -18.13 3.27 10.70
N GLU A 250 -18.34 2.12 10.04
CA GLU A 250 -18.14 1.98 8.59
C GLU A 250 -19.07 2.88 7.77
N GLY A 251 -20.26 3.22 8.29
CA GLY A 251 -21.15 4.18 7.63
C GLY A 251 -20.63 5.63 7.60
N LEU A 252 -19.65 5.96 8.45
CA LEU A 252 -18.99 7.27 8.48
C LEU A 252 -17.68 7.29 7.67
N ASP A 253 -17.20 6.11 7.28
CA ASP A 253 -15.96 5.96 6.54
C ASP A 253 -16.24 6.19 5.04
N PRO A 254 -15.60 7.18 4.39
CA PRO A 254 -15.83 7.48 2.97
C PRO A 254 -15.68 6.25 2.06
N ASP A 255 -14.77 5.32 2.41
CA ASP A 255 -14.50 4.13 1.60
C ASP A 255 -15.63 3.10 1.61
N PHE A 256 -16.49 3.12 2.64
CA PHE A 256 -17.58 2.17 2.82
C PHE A 256 -18.98 2.81 2.82
N SER A 257 -19.07 4.11 3.07
CA SER A 257 -20.33 4.85 3.17
C SER A 257 -21.27 4.70 1.95
N SER A 258 -20.71 4.47 0.76
CA SER A 258 -21.48 4.25 -0.47
C SER A 258 -21.98 2.82 -0.66
N PHE A 259 -21.55 1.86 0.17
CA PHE A 259 -21.89 0.46 0.00
C PHE A 259 -23.28 0.14 0.55
N ALA A 260 -24.05 -0.61 -0.24
CA ALA A 260 -25.31 -1.18 0.22
C ALA A 260 -25.07 -2.17 1.37
N ASN A 261 -26.04 -2.30 2.28
CA ASN A 261 -25.99 -3.23 3.41
C ASN A 261 -25.67 -4.68 2.97
N PHE A 262 -26.17 -5.10 1.81
CA PHE A 262 -25.84 -6.40 1.21
C PHE A 262 -24.32 -6.58 1.01
N VAL A 263 -23.62 -5.57 0.49
CA VAL A 263 -22.17 -5.60 0.27
C VAL A 263 -21.43 -5.61 1.60
N MET A 264 -21.87 -4.80 2.56
CA MET A 264 -21.27 -4.76 3.91
C MET A 264 -21.40 -6.10 4.64
N SER A 265 -22.55 -6.77 4.55
CA SER A 265 -22.74 -8.11 5.09
C SER A 265 -21.79 -9.12 4.43
N ARG A 266 -21.61 -9.05 3.10
CA ARG A 266 -20.66 -9.91 2.38
C ARG A 266 -19.21 -9.67 2.80
N ILE A 267 -18.81 -8.44 3.04
CA ILE A 267 -17.46 -8.08 3.52
C ILE A 267 -17.20 -8.71 4.88
N ALA A 268 -18.18 -8.66 5.79
CA ALA A 268 -18.09 -9.27 7.12
C ALA A 268 -18.07 -10.81 7.03
N GLU A 269 -18.97 -11.41 6.25
CA GLU A 269 -19.04 -12.87 6.03
C GLU A 269 -17.74 -13.43 5.46
N GLN A 270 -17.16 -12.75 4.47
CA GLN A 270 -15.93 -13.16 3.80
C GLN A 270 -14.67 -12.76 4.58
N LYS A 271 -14.81 -12.04 5.69
CA LYS A 271 -13.69 -11.60 6.54
C LYS A 271 -12.67 -10.71 5.78
N ILE A 272 -13.14 -9.83 4.89
CA ILE A 272 -12.29 -9.06 3.95
C ILE A 272 -12.27 -7.54 4.18
N LEU A 273 -12.60 -7.08 5.39
CA LEU A 273 -12.76 -5.64 5.67
C LEU A 273 -11.48 -4.84 5.40
N ILE A 274 -10.33 -5.34 5.86
CA ILE A 274 -9.05 -4.64 5.76
C ILE A 274 -8.53 -4.66 4.32
N GLU A 275 -8.67 -5.79 3.63
CA GLU A 275 -8.32 -5.90 2.21
C GLU A 275 -9.17 -4.96 1.37
N THR A 276 -10.48 -4.89 1.64
CA THR A 276 -11.37 -3.94 0.96
C THR A 276 -10.86 -2.51 1.15
N LYS A 277 -10.46 -2.13 2.36
CA LYS A 277 -9.91 -0.80 2.67
C LYS A 277 -8.65 -0.51 1.85
N VAL A 278 -7.67 -1.42 1.83
CA VAL A 278 -6.43 -1.25 1.05
C VAL A 278 -6.74 -1.10 -0.43
N PHE A 279 -7.62 -1.93 -0.98
CA PHE A 279 -7.97 -1.87 -2.39
C PHE A 279 -8.83 -0.65 -2.77
N LYS A 280 -9.61 -0.08 -1.85
CA LYS A 280 -10.27 1.22 -2.07
C LYS A 280 -9.25 2.34 -2.24
N VAL A 281 -8.18 2.34 -1.44
CA VAL A 281 -7.06 3.27 -1.63
C VAL A 281 -6.37 3.05 -2.98
N TYR A 282 -6.15 1.79 -3.37
CA TYR A 282 -5.57 1.47 -4.69
C TYR A 282 -6.47 1.88 -5.86
N GLU A 283 -7.78 1.68 -5.76
CA GLU A 283 -8.75 2.15 -6.77
C GLU A 283 -8.69 3.66 -6.94
N LEU A 284 -8.67 4.40 -5.83
CA LEU A 284 -8.56 5.85 -5.85
C LEU A 284 -7.23 6.29 -6.48
N LEU A 285 -6.11 5.65 -6.13
CA LEU A 285 -4.80 5.95 -6.70
C LEU A 285 -4.73 5.63 -8.18
N PHE A 286 -5.27 4.49 -8.61
CA PHE A 286 -5.32 4.10 -10.00
C PHE A 286 -6.08 5.13 -10.84
N ASP A 287 -7.27 5.54 -10.41
CA ASP A 287 -8.08 6.51 -11.15
C ASP A 287 -7.42 7.90 -11.22
N ASN A 288 -6.80 8.36 -10.13
CA ASN A 288 -6.15 9.67 -10.08
C ASN A 288 -4.78 9.72 -10.78
N SER A 289 -4.10 8.58 -10.95
CA SER A 289 -2.73 8.55 -11.51
C SER A 289 -2.64 8.06 -12.96
N ARG A 290 -3.61 7.28 -13.47
CA ARG A 290 -3.56 6.63 -14.79
C ARG A 290 -3.24 7.55 -15.98
N ARG A 291 -3.64 8.83 -15.92
CA ARG A 291 -3.35 9.80 -17.00
C ARG A 291 -2.02 10.53 -16.83
N ASN A 292 -1.74 11.03 -15.63
CA ASN A 292 -0.65 11.99 -15.38
C ASN A 292 0.61 11.33 -14.80
N LEU A 293 0.46 10.25 -14.02
CA LEU A 293 1.55 9.52 -13.37
C LEU A 293 1.39 8.01 -13.63
N ARG A 294 1.54 7.61 -14.89
CA ARG A 294 1.35 6.23 -15.36
C ARG A 294 2.19 5.20 -14.60
N ASP A 295 3.37 5.59 -14.14
CA ASP A 295 4.25 4.76 -13.30
C ASP A 295 3.54 4.35 -12.00
N VAL A 296 2.77 5.27 -11.38
CA VAL A 296 2.03 5.01 -10.13
C VAL A 296 0.86 4.07 -10.39
N ALA A 297 0.10 4.26 -11.47
CA ALA A 297 -0.98 3.35 -11.86
C ALA A 297 -0.45 1.94 -12.14
N SER A 298 0.68 1.83 -12.83
CA SER A 298 1.37 0.55 -13.06
C SER A 298 1.86 -0.05 -11.74
N GLY A 299 2.37 0.79 -10.83
CA GLY A 299 2.74 0.39 -9.48
C GLY A 299 1.57 -0.20 -8.69
N VAL A 300 0.37 0.38 -8.79
CA VAL A 300 -0.85 -0.19 -8.17
C VAL A 300 -1.15 -1.59 -8.72
N LEU A 301 -1.06 -1.78 -10.03
CA LEU A 301 -1.32 -3.08 -10.67
C LEU A 301 -0.30 -4.14 -10.24
N PHE A 302 0.99 -3.81 -10.28
CA PHE A 302 2.07 -4.69 -9.82
C PHE A 302 1.91 -5.08 -8.36
N ASN A 303 1.60 -4.12 -7.49
CA ASN A 303 1.40 -4.40 -6.08
C ASN A 303 0.11 -5.22 -5.83
N SER A 304 -0.95 -5.00 -6.61
CA SER A 304 -2.17 -5.82 -6.57
C SER A 304 -1.89 -7.27 -6.96
N GLU A 305 -1.04 -7.50 -7.98
CA GLU A 305 -0.55 -8.82 -8.37
C GLU A 305 0.19 -9.48 -7.20
N MET A 306 1.13 -8.79 -6.55
CA MET A 306 1.88 -9.34 -5.41
C MET A 306 0.98 -9.73 -4.23
N ILE A 307 -0.05 -8.93 -3.93
CA ILE A 307 -1.05 -9.28 -2.92
C ILE A 307 -1.84 -10.53 -3.36
N ALA A 308 -2.23 -10.62 -4.64
CA ALA A 308 -2.92 -11.78 -5.19
C ALA A 308 -2.08 -13.05 -5.05
N THR A 309 -0.80 -13.02 -5.44
CA THR A 309 0.12 -14.14 -5.30
C THR A 309 0.25 -14.59 -3.85
N SER A 310 0.28 -13.66 -2.88
CA SER A 310 0.28 -14.00 -1.47
C SER A 310 -1.04 -14.65 -1.02
N ALA A 311 -2.19 -14.13 -1.46
CA ALA A 311 -3.49 -14.71 -1.14
C ALA A 311 -3.64 -16.14 -1.69
N ILE A 312 -3.12 -16.38 -2.90
CA ILE A 312 -3.06 -17.71 -3.53
C ILE A 312 -2.23 -18.67 -2.69
N LYS A 313 -0.99 -18.30 -2.34
CA LYS A 313 -0.09 -19.12 -1.53
C LYS A 313 -0.65 -19.42 -0.13
N SER A 314 -1.33 -18.46 0.48
CA SER A 314 -1.95 -18.62 1.80
C SER A 314 -3.30 -19.33 1.76
N GLY A 315 -3.87 -19.60 0.57
CA GLY A 315 -5.17 -20.23 0.40
C GLY A 315 -6.36 -19.38 0.88
N ASP A 316 -6.22 -18.05 0.90
CA ASP A 316 -7.28 -17.14 1.32
C ASP A 316 -8.23 -16.83 0.15
N SER A 317 -9.31 -17.60 0.07
CA SER A 317 -10.32 -17.46 -0.99
C SER A 317 -11.09 -16.14 -0.90
N GLY A 318 -11.28 -15.58 0.30
CA GLY A 318 -11.96 -14.31 0.49
C GLY A 318 -11.14 -13.17 -0.10
N SER A 319 -9.87 -13.07 0.30
CA SER A 319 -8.96 -12.02 -0.19
C SER A 319 -8.71 -12.17 -1.68
N LEU A 320 -8.49 -13.39 -2.17
CA LEU A 320 -8.34 -13.62 -3.61
C LEU A 320 -9.58 -13.12 -4.39
N LYS A 321 -10.79 -13.46 -3.94
CA LYS A 321 -12.02 -13.06 -4.64
C LYS A 321 -12.13 -11.54 -4.80
N ILE A 322 -11.85 -10.77 -3.74
CA ILE A 322 -11.94 -9.31 -3.82
C ILE A 322 -10.84 -8.72 -4.70
N ILE A 323 -9.62 -9.30 -4.68
CA ILE A 323 -8.52 -8.85 -5.55
C ILE A 323 -8.91 -9.01 -7.03
N LEU A 324 -9.49 -10.16 -7.41
CA LEU A 324 -9.99 -10.38 -8.77
C LEU A 324 -11.10 -9.37 -9.15
N GLN A 325 -11.99 -9.03 -8.21
CA GLN A 325 -13.02 -7.99 -8.43
C GLN A 325 -12.41 -6.60 -8.65
N TYR A 326 -11.29 -6.28 -8.00
CA TYR A 326 -10.60 -5.01 -8.23
C TYR A 326 -9.85 -4.98 -9.56
N PHE A 327 -9.23 -6.08 -10.01
CA PHE A 327 -8.72 -6.17 -11.39
C PHE A 327 -9.83 -5.93 -12.44
N ASN A 328 -10.99 -6.57 -12.26
CA ASN A 328 -12.17 -6.32 -13.07
C ASN A 328 -12.62 -4.85 -13.03
N THR A 329 -12.50 -4.22 -11.86
CA THR A 329 -12.82 -2.79 -11.68
C THR A 329 -11.84 -1.89 -12.40
N TYR A 330 -10.53 -2.17 -12.35
CA TYR A 330 -9.50 -1.42 -13.08
C TYR A 330 -9.70 -1.49 -14.60
N ILE A 331 -10.00 -2.68 -15.14
CA ILE A 331 -10.35 -2.85 -16.56
C ILE A 331 -11.58 -2.02 -16.92
N ARG A 332 -12.65 -2.12 -16.12
CA ARG A 332 -13.88 -1.35 -16.34
C ARG A 332 -13.63 0.15 -16.33
N ILE A 333 -12.81 0.66 -15.41
CA ILE A 333 -12.41 2.07 -15.37
C ILE A 333 -11.69 2.44 -16.68
N GLY A 334 -10.70 1.65 -17.11
CA GLY A 334 -9.97 1.89 -18.35
C GLY A 334 -10.86 1.91 -19.59
N ILE A 335 -11.80 0.97 -19.72
CA ILE A 335 -12.76 0.91 -20.84
C ILE A 335 -13.69 2.13 -20.81
N ARG A 336 -14.32 2.42 -19.67
CA ARG A 336 -15.24 3.56 -19.49
C ARG A 336 -14.59 4.88 -19.90
N GLU A 337 -13.32 5.03 -19.55
CA GLU A 337 -12.54 6.24 -19.75
C GLU A 337 -11.79 6.29 -21.09
N ARG A 338 -12.02 5.27 -21.94
CA ARG A 338 -11.37 5.08 -23.25
C ARG A 338 -9.84 5.17 -23.18
N ASP A 339 -9.26 4.51 -22.18
CA ASP A 339 -7.82 4.46 -21.92
C ASP A 339 -7.28 3.05 -22.23
N PRO A 340 -6.98 2.74 -23.50
CA PRO A 340 -6.52 1.40 -23.89
C PRO A 340 -5.22 1.01 -23.21
N ARG A 341 -4.34 1.97 -22.88
CA ARG A 341 -3.06 1.68 -22.23
C ARG A 341 -3.26 1.20 -20.80
N ALA A 342 -4.17 1.81 -20.05
CA ALA A 342 -4.52 1.36 -18.71
C ALA A 342 -5.08 -0.08 -18.74
N VAL A 343 -5.97 -0.38 -19.69
CA VAL A 343 -6.55 -1.72 -19.86
C VAL A 343 -5.48 -2.74 -20.25
N PHE A 344 -4.65 -2.41 -21.24
CA PHE A 344 -3.53 -3.24 -21.71
C PHE A 344 -2.57 -3.64 -20.57
N THR A 345 -2.18 -2.67 -19.74
CA THR A 345 -1.29 -2.93 -18.60
C THR A 345 -2.00 -3.73 -17.50
N THR A 346 -3.29 -3.47 -17.27
CA THR A 346 -4.09 -4.21 -16.28
C THR A 346 -4.24 -5.69 -16.66
N LEU A 347 -4.52 -5.97 -17.94
CA LEU A 347 -4.67 -7.33 -18.45
C LEU A 347 -3.38 -8.14 -18.30
N GLU A 348 -2.22 -7.49 -18.42
CA GLU A 348 -0.93 -8.16 -18.25
C GLU A 348 -0.76 -8.70 -16.83
N HIS A 349 -0.86 -7.81 -15.84
CA HIS A 349 -0.79 -8.20 -14.43
C HIS A 349 -1.90 -9.18 -14.05
N TYR A 350 -3.10 -9.01 -14.60
CA TYR A 350 -4.21 -9.91 -14.32
C TYR A 350 -3.97 -11.32 -14.89
N ARG A 351 -3.35 -11.42 -16.07
CA ARG A 351 -2.94 -12.70 -16.67
C ARG A 351 -1.87 -13.38 -15.81
N LEU A 352 -0.88 -12.64 -15.30
CA LEU A 352 0.13 -13.21 -14.39
C LEU A 352 -0.49 -13.80 -13.12
N VAL A 353 -1.52 -13.14 -12.55
CA VAL A 353 -2.32 -13.71 -11.46
C VAL A 353 -3.05 -14.98 -11.89
N ALA A 354 -3.62 -15.02 -13.09
CA ALA A 354 -4.29 -16.21 -13.64
C ALA A 354 -3.31 -17.37 -13.87
N GLU A 355 -2.12 -17.10 -14.38
CA GLU A 355 -1.04 -18.08 -14.57
C GLU A 355 -0.56 -18.67 -13.24
N ALA A 356 -0.47 -17.84 -12.20
CA ALA A 356 -0.18 -18.29 -10.84
C ALA A 356 -1.33 -19.14 -10.25
N LEU A 357 -2.58 -18.85 -10.59
CA LEU A 357 -3.75 -19.62 -10.13
C LEU A 357 -3.82 -21.03 -10.72
N LEU A 358 -3.23 -21.28 -11.90
CA LEU A 358 -3.24 -22.60 -12.53
C LEU A 358 -2.67 -23.69 -11.61
N ASP A 359 -1.68 -23.39 -10.76
CA ASP A 359 -1.06 -24.39 -9.87
C ASP A 359 -1.94 -24.73 -8.64
N TYR A 360 -2.85 -23.84 -8.25
CA TYR A 360 -3.56 -23.92 -6.98
C TYR A 360 -5.06 -24.14 -7.14
N ASN A 361 -5.68 -23.50 -8.14
CA ASN A 361 -7.11 -23.60 -8.39
C ASN A 361 -7.42 -23.35 -9.89
N PRO A 362 -7.20 -24.36 -10.76
CA PRO A 362 -7.47 -24.24 -12.19
C PRO A 362 -8.90 -23.80 -12.50
N LYS A 363 -9.89 -24.23 -11.71
CA LYS A 363 -11.30 -23.85 -11.90
C LYS A 363 -11.52 -22.34 -11.76
N ARG A 364 -10.76 -21.68 -10.88
CA ARG A 364 -10.84 -20.21 -10.74
C ARG A 364 -10.30 -19.49 -11.98
N VAL A 365 -9.42 -20.13 -12.75
CA VAL A 365 -8.87 -19.59 -13.99
C VAL A 365 -9.93 -19.55 -15.10
N GLU A 366 -10.92 -20.47 -15.09
CA GLU A 366 -12.08 -20.38 -15.99
C GLU A 366 -12.87 -19.08 -15.77
N GLU A 367 -13.11 -18.72 -14.50
CA GLU A 367 -13.79 -17.45 -14.17
C GLU A 367 -13.00 -16.24 -14.65
N VAL A 368 -11.68 -16.25 -14.46
CA VAL A 368 -10.81 -15.16 -14.95
C VAL A 368 -10.82 -15.11 -16.47
N SER A 369 -10.75 -16.26 -17.15
CA SER A 369 -10.81 -16.34 -18.62
C SER A 369 -12.14 -15.82 -19.16
N PHE A 370 -13.24 -16.10 -18.45
CA PHE A 370 -14.55 -15.53 -18.76
C PHE A 370 -14.55 -14.00 -18.59
N TYR A 371 -13.93 -13.44 -17.55
CA TYR A 371 -13.83 -11.99 -17.39
C TYR A 371 -13.00 -11.34 -18.49
N PHE A 372 -11.88 -11.95 -18.88
CA PHE A 372 -11.07 -11.52 -20.02
C PHE A 372 -11.93 -11.44 -21.29
N LYS A 373 -12.66 -12.51 -21.61
CA LYS A 373 -13.62 -12.52 -22.72
C LYS A 373 -14.66 -11.41 -22.61
N TYR A 374 -15.35 -11.32 -21.48
CA TYR A 374 -16.41 -10.35 -21.25
C TYR A 374 -15.92 -8.92 -21.46
N TYR A 375 -14.77 -8.55 -20.87
CA TYR A 375 -14.22 -7.21 -20.99
C TYR A 375 -13.59 -6.93 -22.35
N GLY A 376 -13.03 -7.93 -23.04
CA GLY A 376 -12.59 -7.79 -24.44
C GLY A 376 -13.76 -7.42 -25.35
N GLN A 377 -14.89 -8.10 -25.20
CA GLN A 377 -16.11 -7.83 -25.97
C GLN A 377 -16.77 -6.50 -25.57
N GLU A 378 -16.73 -6.14 -24.29
CA GLU A 378 -17.22 -4.84 -23.82
C GLU A 378 -16.33 -3.68 -24.31
N ALA A 379 -15.02 -3.89 -24.44
CA ALA A 379 -14.11 -2.90 -25.01
C ALA A 379 -14.42 -2.59 -26.48
N GLU A 380 -14.76 -3.60 -27.29
CA GLU A 380 -15.22 -3.39 -28.67
C GLU A 380 -16.48 -2.52 -28.74
N LYS A 381 -17.50 -2.80 -27.90
CA LYS A 381 -18.74 -1.99 -27.85
C LYS A 381 -18.46 -0.54 -27.51
N ASN A 382 -17.44 -0.29 -26.69
CA ASN A 382 -17.02 1.03 -26.28
C ASN A 382 -15.98 1.68 -27.23
N ASN A 383 -15.74 1.08 -28.41
CA ASN A 383 -14.80 1.53 -29.44
C ASN A 383 -13.33 1.53 -29.01
N VAL A 384 -12.94 0.62 -28.11
CA VAL A 384 -11.55 0.40 -27.66
C VAL A 384 -11.01 -0.90 -28.29
N PHE A 385 -11.01 -0.94 -29.62
CA PHE A 385 -10.89 -2.16 -30.44
C PHE A 385 -9.62 -3.00 -30.21
N PHE A 386 -8.46 -2.38 -29.96
CA PHE A 386 -7.18 -3.08 -29.75
C PHE A 386 -7.17 -4.01 -28.51
N ILE A 387 -8.09 -3.78 -27.55
CA ILE A 387 -8.16 -4.60 -26.34
C ILE A 387 -8.64 -6.02 -26.62
N LEU A 388 -9.50 -6.23 -27.62
CA LEU A 388 -9.95 -7.58 -27.97
C LEU A 388 -8.79 -8.45 -28.42
N GLU A 389 -7.88 -7.89 -29.22
CA GLU A 389 -6.65 -8.56 -29.65
C GLU A 389 -5.67 -8.79 -28.48
N THR A 390 -5.58 -7.84 -27.56
CA THR A 390 -4.76 -8.02 -26.35
C THR A 390 -5.29 -9.18 -25.50
N VAL A 391 -6.61 -9.25 -25.31
CA VAL A 391 -7.28 -10.34 -24.60
C VAL A 391 -7.09 -11.67 -25.31
N SER A 392 -7.19 -11.73 -26.64
CA SER A 392 -7.00 -12.97 -27.39
C SER A 392 -5.58 -13.50 -27.25
N TYR A 393 -4.59 -12.62 -27.27
CA TYR A 393 -3.20 -12.96 -27.02
C TYR A 393 -2.99 -13.48 -25.59
N ASP A 394 -3.55 -12.80 -24.59
CA ASP A 394 -3.42 -13.19 -23.18
C ASP A 394 -4.09 -14.55 -22.89
N LEU A 395 -5.28 -14.80 -23.47
CA LEU A 395 -5.97 -16.09 -23.37
C LEU A 395 -5.24 -17.21 -24.13
N CYS A 396 -4.61 -16.90 -25.27
CA CYS A 396 -3.74 -17.83 -25.98
C CYS A 396 -2.59 -18.29 -25.07
N ILE A 397 -1.87 -17.35 -24.45
CA ILE A 397 -0.77 -17.70 -23.53
C ILE A 397 -1.29 -18.47 -22.32
N LEU A 398 -2.43 -18.08 -21.76
CA LEU A 398 -3.01 -18.78 -20.61
C LEU A 398 -3.36 -20.24 -20.94
N ASN A 399 -3.85 -20.51 -22.16
CA ASN A 399 -4.06 -21.88 -22.67
C ASN A 399 -2.74 -22.64 -22.86
N GLU A 400 -1.71 -22.01 -23.45
CA GLU A 400 -0.36 -22.59 -23.57
C GLU A 400 0.17 -23.00 -22.17
N ARG A 401 0.07 -22.11 -21.18
CA ARG A 401 0.49 -22.38 -19.79
C ARG A 401 -0.36 -23.46 -19.10
N ALA A 402 -1.66 -23.47 -19.34
CA ALA A 402 -2.56 -24.50 -18.83
C ALA A 402 -2.16 -25.89 -19.34
N TYR A 403 -1.81 -25.99 -20.62
CA TYR A 403 -1.29 -27.21 -21.24
C TYR A 403 0.06 -27.63 -20.65
N GLU A 404 1.03 -26.72 -20.57
CA GLU A 404 2.36 -26.99 -19.98
C GLU A 404 2.27 -27.52 -18.53
N LYS A 405 1.27 -27.06 -17.77
CA LYS A 405 1.00 -27.46 -16.39
C LYS A 405 0.09 -28.69 -16.27
N ASN A 406 -0.39 -29.26 -17.38
CA ASN A 406 -1.31 -30.40 -17.44
C ASN A 406 -2.56 -30.22 -16.56
N VAL A 407 -3.17 -29.02 -16.60
CA VAL A 407 -4.37 -28.76 -15.79
C VAL A 407 -5.59 -29.55 -16.33
N PRO A 408 -6.53 -29.98 -15.47
CA PRO A 408 -7.62 -30.86 -15.90
C PRO A 408 -8.66 -30.17 -16.79
N ASN A 409 -8.73 -28.83 -16.77
CA ASN A 409 -9.77 -28.03 -17.42
C ASN A 409 -9.28 -27.31 -18.69
N ILE A 410 -8.28 -27.86 -19.39
CA ILE A 410 -7.75 -27.29 -20.65
C ILE A 410 -8.84 -27.10 -21.70
N ARG A 411 -9.78 -28.05 -21.79
CA ARG A 411 -10.86 -27.99 -22.80
C ARG A 411 -11.83 -26.85 -22.53
N GLU A 412 -12.19 -26.63 -21.27
CA GLU A 412 -13.06 -25.53 -20.84
C GLU A 412 -12.39 -24.17 -21.09
N LEU A 413 -11.07 -24.06 -20.82
CA LEU A 413 -10.31 -22.84 -21.13
C LEU A 413 -10.23 -22.57 -22.64
N LEU A 414 -10.08 -23.62 -23.44
CA LEU A 414 -10.09 -23.52 -24.90
C LEU A 414 -11.47 -23.09 -25.42
N ASP A 415 -12.55 -23.67 -24.91
CA ASP A 415 -13.93 -23.31 -25.28
C ASP A 415 -14.23 -21.82 -24.98
N ILE A 416 -13.81 -21.33 -23.81
CA ILE A 416 -13.94 -19.90 -23.48
C ILE A 416 -13.17 -19.02 -24.47
N PHE A 417 -11.96 -19.44 -24.87
CA PHE A 417 -11.14 -18.69 -25.83
C PHE A 417 -11.73 -18.70 -27.25
N LEU A 418 -12.29 -19.83 -27.70
CA LEU A 418 -12.90 -19.95 -29.02
C LEU A 418 -14.13 -19.06 -29.18
N THR A 419 -14.89 -18.83 -28.10
CA THR A 419 -16.09 -18.00 -28.13
C THR A 419 -15.86 -16.49 -28.01
N LEU A 420 -14.61 -16.02 -28.12
CA LEU A 420 -14.20 -14.62 -27.93
C LEU A 420 -14.70 -13.69 -29.05
N ASP A 421 -14.68 -14.17 -30.28
CA ASP A 421 -15.09 -13.49 -31.52
C ASP A 421 -16.62 -13.31 -31.63
N GLN A 422 -17.41 -14.03 -30.83
CA GLN A 422 -18.86 -13.98 -30.85
C GLN A 422 -19.40 -12.69 -30.21
N PRO A 423 -20.18 -11.86 -30.93
CA PRO A 423 -20.72 -10.62 -30.36
C PRO A 423 -21.78 -10.90 -29.27
N ILE A 424 -21.75 -10.15 -28.17
CA ILE A 424 -22.71 -10.27 -27.04
C ILE A 424 -24.16 -9.91 -27.45
N THR A 425 -24.39 -9.15 -28.53
CA THR A 425 -25.75 -8.80 -28.99
C THR A 425 -25.78 -8.34 -30.46
N ASP A 426 -26.80 -8.82 -31.18
CA ASP A 426 -27.35 -8.53 -32.52
C ASP A 426 -26.44 -8.34 -33.76
N LYS A 427 -26.71 -9.21 -34.74
CA LYS A 427 -26.09 -9.38 -36.07
C LYS A 427 -26.34 -8.24 -37.08
N LYS A 428 -26.68 -7.01 -36.67
CA LYS A 428 -27.30 -6.00 -37.58
C LYS A 428 -26.57 -4.67 -37.77
N THR A 429 -25.26 -4.60 -37.53
CA THR A 429 -24.49 -3.37 -37.84
C THR A 429 -23.34 -3.70 -38.79
N PRO A 430 -23.17 -2.96 -39.90
CA PRO A 430 -22.02 -3.13 -40.78
C PRO A 430 -20.73 -3.01 -39.96
N VAL A 431 -19.83 -3.97 -40.15
CA VAL A 431 -18.55 -4.07 -39.44
C VAL A 431 -17.68 -2.90 -39.89
N ALA A 432 -17.40 -1.95 -39.00
CA ALA A 432 -16.41 -0.90 -39.27
C ALA A 432 -15.03 -1.55 -39.47
N GLU A 433 -14.18 -0.99 -40.33
CA GLU A 433 -12.84 -1.55 -40.64
C GLU A 433 -12.01 -1.86 -39.38
N SER A 434 -12.10 -1.03 -38.34
CA SER A 434 -11.42 -1.25 -37.05
C SER A 434 -11.88 -2.50 -36.31
N LYS A 435 -13.16 -2.89 -36.47
CA LYS A 435 -13.73 -4.12 -35.91
C LYS A 435 -13.28 -5.35 -36.70
N GLU A 436 -13.06 -5.20 -38.01
CA GLU A 436 -12.50 -6.28 -38.83
C GLU A 436 -11.05 -6.59 -38.45
N VAL A 437 -10.24 -5.56 -38.17
CA VAL A 437 -8.84 -5.74 -37.72
C VAL A 437 -8.76 -6.49 -36.39
N SER A 438 -9.60 -6.14 -35.40
CA SER A 438 -9.64 -6.84 -34.11
C SER A 438 -10.01 -8.31 -34.25
N LEU A 439 -10.98 -8.65 -35.10
CA LEU A 439 -11.36 -10.03 -35.38
C LEU A 439 -10.24 -10.83 -36.05
N ILE A 440 -9.47 -10.21 -36.94
CA ILE A 440 -8.27 -10.83 -37.53
C ILE A 440 -7.23 -11.13 -36.44
N GLY A 441 -7.00 -10.20 -35.51
CA GLY A 441 -6.11 -10.41 -34.36
C GLY A 441 -6.52 -11.60 -33.49
N VAL A 442 -7.83 -11.79 -33.25
CA VAL A 442 -8.36 -12.97 -32.55
C VAL A 442 -8.03 -14.26 -33.30
N ARG A 443 -8.28 -14.31 -34.61
CA ARG A 443 -8.00 -15.50 -35.43
C ARG A 443 -6.50 -15.81 -35.53
N ILE A 444 -5.63 -14.79 -35.55
CA ILE A 444 -4.17 -14.98 -35.48
C ILE A 444 -3.78 -15.65 -34.16
N ALA A 445 -4.34 -15.20 -33.03
CA ALA A 445 -4.07 -15.82 -31.72
C ALA A 445 -4.59 -17.27 -31.65
N GLN A 446 -5.73 -17.58 -32.26
CA GLN A 446 -6.24 -18.95 -32.35
C GLN A 446 -5.34 -19.84 -33.22
N ALA A 447 -4.92 -19.36 -34.39
CA ALA A 447 -3.97 -20.08 -35.24
C ALA A 447 -2.63 -20.32 -34.51
N ARG A 448 -2.16 -19.32 -33.74
CA ARG A 448 -0.97 -19.45 -32.88
C ARG A 448 -1.10 -20.60 -31.88
N LEU A 449 -2.25 -20.71 -31.22
CA LEU A 449 -2.53 -21.78 -30.27
C LEU A 449 -2.64 -23.15 -30.95
N ALA A 450 -3.28 -23.22 -32.13
CA ALA A 450 -3.34 -24.45 -32.90
C ALA A 450 -1.95 -24.95 -33.30
N ALA A 451 -1.07 -24.05 -33.74
CA ALA A 451 0.32 -24.37 -34.04
C ALA A 451 1.07 -24.91 -32.81
N PHE A 452 0.81 -24.34 -31.62
CA PHE A 452 1.38 -24.84 -30.37
C PHE A 452 0.91 -26.27 -30.06
N TYR A 453 -0.39 -26.56 -30.18
CA TYR A 453 -0.92 -27.91 -29.94
C TYR A 453 -0.39 -28.94 -30.95
N LEU A 454 -0.32 -28.61 -32.24
CA LEU A 454 0.26 -29.48 -33.26
C LEU A 454 1.71 -29.85 -32.96
N ARG A 455 2.52 -28.90 -32.49
CA ARG A 455 3.92 -29.15 -32.10
C ARG A 455 4.05 -30.08 -30.91
N ASN A 456 3.06 -30.09 -30.02
CA ASN A 456 3.02 -30.97 -28.86
C ASN A 456 2.26 -32.29 -29.15
N ASN A 457 1.94 -32.57 -30.41
CA ASN A 457 1.19 -33.75 -30.86
C ASN A 457 -0.27 -33.81 -30.37
N GLU A 458 -0.85 -32.70 -29.94
CA GLU A 458 -2.24 -32.57 -29.51
C GLU A 458 -3.15 -32.24 -30.70
N ASN A 459 -3.26 -33.19 -31.63
CA ASN A 459 -4.07 -33.02 -32.83
C ASN A 459 -5.55 -32.76 -32.52
N ASP A 460 -6.08 -33.35 -31.44
CA ASP A 460 -7.49 -33.19 -31.07
C ASP A 460 -7.82 -31.75 -30.65
N LEU A 461 -6.94 -31.10 -29.88
CA LEU A 461 -7.11 -29.70 -29.47
C LEU A 461 -6.93 -28.74 -30.65
N ALA A 462 -5.96 -29.01 -31.53
CA ALA A 462 -5.78 -28.23 -32.76
C ALA A 462 -7.00 -28.34 -33.70
N LYS A 463 -7.61 -29.53 -33.79
CA LYS A 463 -8.83 -29.75 -34.58
C LYS A 463 -10.03 -28.98 -34.05
N LEU A 464 -10.17 -28.82 -32.73
CA LEU A 464 -11.25 -27.98 -32.17
C LEU A 464 -11.16 -26.53 -32.66
N ILE A 465 -9.94 -25.99 -32.76
CA ILE A 465 -9.70 -24.64 -33.30
C ILE A 465 -10.01 -24.59 -34.79
N TYR A 466 -9.64 -25.64 -35.55
CA TYR A 466 -9.97 -25.74 -36.97
C TYR A 466 -11.48 -25.75 -37.21
N GLU A 467 -12.24 -26.57 -36.47
CA GLU A 467 -13.69 -26.66 -36.63
C GLU A 467 -14.39 -25.32 -36.33
N ASP A 468 -13.90 -24.57 -35.34
CA ASP A 468 -14.39 -23.21 -35.06
C ASP A 468 -14.07 -22.23 -36.20
N MET A 469 -12.87 -22.30 -36.78
CA MET A 469 -12.42 -21.41 -37.85
C MET A 469 -12.93 -21.78 -39.24
N LYS A 470 -13.42 -23.01 -39.47
CA LYS A 470 -13.84 -23.52 -40.79
C LYS A 470 -14.97 -22.71 -41.44
N VAL A 471 -15.77 -22.01 -40.64
CA VAL A 471 -16.87 -21.15 -41.12
C VAL A 471 -16.40 -19.82 -41.70
N GLU A 472 -15.12 -19.47 -41.54
CA GLU A 472 -14.56 -18.21 -42.01
C GLU A 472 -14.36 -18.19 -43.54
N PRO A 473 -14.52 -17.03 -44.21
CA PRO A 473 -14.23 -16.91 -45.64
C PRO A 473 -12.77 -17.20 -45.98
N VAL A 474 -12.53 -17.91 -47.08
CA VAL A 474 -11.17 -18.24 -47.58
C VAL A 474 -10.28 -17.00 -47.69
N SER A 475 -10.82 -15.88 -48.17
CA SER A 475 -10.08 -14.61 -48.28
C SER A 475 -9.56 -14.09 -46.94
N ARG A 476 -10.26 -14.36 -45.83
CA ARG A 476 -9.83 -13.98 -44.48
C ARG A 476 -8.73 -14.93 -43.99
N ILE A 477 -8.86 -16.23 -44.25
CA ILE A 477 -7.82 -17.22 -43.92
C ILE A 477 -6.51 -16.91 -44.66
N GLU A 478 -6.58 -16.56 -45.95
CA GLU A 478 -5.41 -16.12 -46.72
C GLU A 478 -4.77 -14.86 -46.16
N LYS A 479 -5.58 -13.87 -45.74
CA LYS A 479 -5.08 -12.64 -45.10
C LYS A 479 -4.35 -12.94 -43.79
N ILE A 480 -4.91 -13.82 -42.95
CA ILE A 480 -4.29 -14.27 -41.69
C ILE A 480 -2.96 -14.98 -41.98
N LYS A 481 -2.96 -15.93 -42.94
CA LYS A 481 -1.75 -16.65 -43.39
C LYS A 481 -0.68 -15.65 -43.82
N ASN A 482 -1.02 -14.69 -44.68
CA ASN A 482 -0.08 -13.67 -45.17
C ASN A 482 0.50 -12.81 -44.03
N VAL A 483 -0.32 -12.33 -43.10
CA VAL A 483 0.16 -11.51 -41.96
C VAL A 483 1.17 -12.28 -41.11
N ILE A 484 0.88 -13.55 -40.78
CA ILE A 484 1.75 -14.38 -39.94
C ILE A 484 3.09 -14.68 -40.63
N PHE A 485 3.06 -15.08 -41.91
CA PHE A 485 4.28 -15.48 -42.61
C PHE A 485 5.17 -14.29 -42.99
N THR A 486 4.59 -13.10 -43.23
CA THR A 486 5.34 -11.87 -43.53
C THR A 486 5.94 -11.20 -42.28
N THR A 487 5.37 -11.44 -41.10
CA THR A 487 5.90 -10.88 -39.86
C THR A 487 7.17 -11.62 -39.44
N THR A 488 8.30 -10.91 -39.46
CA THR A 488 9.64 -11.44 -39.11
C THR A 488 10.22 -10.83 -37.84
N ASN A 489 9.80 -9.62 -37.48
CA ASN A 489 10.30 -8.94 -36.29
C ASN A 489 9.57 -9.42 -35.04
N GLU A 490 10.33 -9.94 -34.08
CA GLU A 490 9.83 -10.38 -32.77
C GLU A 490 9.39 -9.21 -31.89
N GLU A 491 10.13 -8.11 -31.96
CA GLU A 491 9.89 -6.90 -31.19
C GLU A 491 9.34 -5.78 -32.08
N PHE A 492 8.59 -4.87 -31.47
CA PHE A 492 8.26 -3.61 -32.12
C PHE A 492 9.49 -2.68 -32.15
N TRP A 493 9.51 -1.72 -33.08
CA TRP A 493 10.56 -0.68 -33.14
C TRP A 493 10.50 0.30 -31.95
N GLU A 494 9.41 0.26 -31.17
CA GLU A 494 9.17 1.04 -29.96
C GLU A 494 9.32 0.19 -28.71
N ILE A 495 9.85 0.80 -27.63
CA ILE A 495 9.86 0.17 -26.31
C ILE A 495 8.42 0.16 -25.78
N THR A 496 7.80 -1.02 -25.81
CA THR A 496 6.48 -1.26 -25.24
C THR A 496 6.62 -2.09 -23.95
N PRO A 497 5.70 -1.96 -22.98
CA PRO A 497 5.77 -2.72 -21.73
C PRO A 497 5.86 -4.24 -21.92
N ARG A 498 5.18 -4.78 -22.95
CA ARG A 498 5.16 -6.22 -23.26
C ARG A 498 6.26 -6.67 -24.21
N GLY A 499 6.90 -5.74 -24.95
CA GLY A 499 8.04 -5.99 -25.84
C GLY A 499 7.79 -6.83 -27.11
N ILE A 500 6.74 -7.66 -27.13
CA ILE A 500 6.52 -8.68 -28.17
C ILE A 500 5.45 -8.24 -29.18
N ASN A 501 5.73 -8.43 -30.45
CA ASN A 501 4.76 -8.33 -31.53
C ASN A 501 3.78 -9.52 -31.49
N PHE A 502 2.49 -9.25 -31.26
CA PHE A 502 1.46 -10.29 -31.16
C PHE A 502 1.31 -11.14 -32.43
N TYR A 503 1.72 -10.62 -33.59
CA TYR A 503 1.68 -11.34 -34.87
C TYR A 503 2.94 -12.15 -35.15
N TYR A 504 4.01 -11.98 -34.37
CA TYR A 504 5.24 -12.73 -34.57
C TYR A 504 5.08 -14.19 -34.11
N MET A 505 5.64 -15.09 -34.92
CA MET A 505 5.74 -16.52 -34.60
C MET A 505 7.12 -17.04 -35.00
N SER A 506 7.71 -17.88 -34.14
CA SER A 506 9.00 -18.52 -34.45
C SER A 506 8.88 -19.49 -35.63
N ASP A 507 9.98 -19.74 -36.33
CA ASP A 507 10.02 -20.62 -37.51
C ASP A 507 9.44 -22.01 -37.23
N SER A 508 9.74 -22.56 -36.06
CA SER A 508 9.17 -23.83 -35.60
C SER A 508 7.63 -23.82 -35.50
N ARG A 509 7.00 -22.71 -35.09
CA ARG A 509 5.54 -22.55 -35.09
C ARG A 509 5.01 -22.35 -36.51
N LYS A 510 5.75 -21.62 -37.36
CA LYS A 510 5.41 -21.41 -38.78
C LYS A 510 5.35 -22.74 -39.56
N GLU A 511 6.24 -23.70 -39.28
CA GLU A 511 6.17 -25.04 -39.89
C GLU A 511 4.90 -25.79 -39.49
N ALA A 512 4.53 -25.81 -38.21
CA ALA A 512 3.29 -26.44 -37.75
C ALA A 512 2.03 -25.75 -38.32
N LEU A 513 2.10 -24.43 -38.53
CA LEU A 513 1.01 -23.69 -39.19
C LEU A 513 0.80 -24.10 -40.65
N LYS A 514 1.83 -24.56 -41.38
CA LYS A 514 1.63 -25.07 -42.75
C LYS A 514 0.68 -26.27 -42.74
N THR A 515 0.86 -27.17 -41.77
CA THR A 515 -0.05 -28.30 -41.55
C THR A 515 -1.44 -27.81 -41.17
N PHE A 516 -1.55 -26.89 -40.21
CA PHE A 516 -2.86 -26.34 -39.81
C PHE A 516 -3.63 -25.69 -40.97
N PHE A 517 -2.96 -24.85 -41.78
CA PHE A 517 -3.59 -24.16 -42.90
C PHE A 517 -3.95 -25.09 -44.07
N SER A 518 -3.24 -26.21 -44.25
CA SER A 518 -3.61 -27.21 -45.27
C SER A 518 -4.99 -27.83 -45.05
N TRP A 519 -5.52 -27.82 -43.81
CA TRP A 519 -6.86 -28.32 -43.52
C TRP A 519 -7.99 -27.43 -44.09
N PHE A 520 -7.69 -26.20 -44.51
CA PHE A 520 -8.63 -25.27 -45.15
C PHE A 520 -8.54 -25.28 -46.68
N GLU A 521 -7.59 -26.04 -47.25
CA GLU A 521 -7.39 -26.18 -48.69
C GLU A 521 -8.21 -27.37 -49.27
N GLU A 522 -8.92 -28.11 -48.40
CA GLU A 522 -9.96 -29.11 -48.72
C GLU A 522 -11.36 -28.48 -48.76
#